data_AF-M0ZSW0-F1
#
_entry.id   AF-M0ZSW0-F1
#
_cell.length_a   1.000
_cell.length_b   1.000
_cell.length_c   1.000
_cell.angle_alpha   90.00
_cell.angle_beta   90.00
_cell.angle_gamma   90.00
#
_symmetry.space_group_name_H-M   'P 1'
#
loop_
_entity.id
_entity.type
_entity.pdbx_description
1 polymer ?
#
loop_
_entity_poly.entity_id
_entity_poly.type
_entity_poly.pdbx_seq_one_letter_code
_entity_poly.pdbx_strand_id
1 'polypeptide(L)'
;MTASYRCFRARSSLSCCNTHADDDMSALFQILPCDLRDTLLCDPSQDQLVEVILDLGCLPQAHYIDDSGRRYLRNTEVSMEEIQCVLKEIGQFGGDNRAGIEGTLHRISAIRNRKGEVIGLTCRVGRARGQIDMVRDLLDFGESILFVGRPGVGKTTVVREISRVLSDELHKRVVC
;
A
#
# COMPACT_ATOMS: atom_id res chain seq x y z
N MET A 1 8.57 50.96 3.37
CA MET A 1 9.72 50.66 2.50
C MET A 1 10.93 50.67 3.42
N THR A 2 11.64 49.60 3.75
CA THR A 2 11.98 48.38 2.99
C THR A 2 12.37 47.32 4.03
N ALA A 3 11.83 46.10 3.94
CA ALA A 3 12.18 44.99 4.83
C ALA A 3 13.43 44.26 4.29
N SER A 4 14.44 44.11 5.15
CA SER A 4 15.64 43.30 4.92
C SER A 4 15.42 41.91 5.51
N TYR A 5 15.39 40.89 4.66
CA TYR A 5 15.19 39.50 5.05
C TYR A 5 16.52 38.92 5.57
N ARG A 6 16.61 38.73 6.89
CA ARG A 6 17.58 37.82 7.51
C ARG A 6 17.01 36.41 7.48
N CYS A 7 17.62 35.54 6.68
CA CYS A 7 17.36 34.11 6.65
C CYS A 7 17.74 33.49 8.01
N PHE A 8 16.74 33.15 8.82
CA PHE A 8 16.92 32.39 10.06
C PHE A 8 16.84 30.91 9.72
N ARG A 9 17.95 30.22 9.96
CA ARG A 9 18.13 28.79 9.75
C ARG A 9 17.31 28.03 10.81
N ALA A 10 16.12 27.58 10.46
CA ALA A 10 15.37 26.63 11.28
C ALA A 10 15.72 25.20 10.83
N ARG A 11 16.54 24.53 11.63
CA ARG A 11 16.50 23.06 11.70
C ARG A 11 15.19 22.72 12.39
N SER A 12 14.29 22.05 11.68
CA SER A 12 13.14 21.38 12.29
C SER A 12 13.07 19.98 11.72
N SER A 13 13.56 19.05 12.53
CA SER A 13 13.27 17.64 12.52
C SER A 13 11.75 17.42 12.58
N LEU A 14 11.18 16.89 11.50
CA LEU A 14 9.86 16.28 11.46
C LEU A 14 10.01 14.95 10.73
N SER A 15 10.48 13.95 11.48
CA SER A 15 10.45 12.55 11.13
C SER A 15 9.68 11.84 12.23
N CYS A 16 8.38 11.63 12.06
CA CYS A 16 7.59 10.65 12.82
C CYS A 16 6.12 10.67 12.33
N CYS A 17 5.86 9.96 11.23
CA CYS A 17 4.56 9.33 10.94
C CYS A 17 4.62 8.51 9.64
N ASN A 18 5.47 7.47 9.57
CA ASN A 18 5.44 6.56 8.39
C ASN A 18 5.49 5.07 8.74
N THR A 19 5.58 4.71 10.02
CA THR A 19 5.88 3.35 10.45
C THR A 19 4.86 2.30 9.98
N HIS A 20 3.59 2.66 9.79
CA HIS A 20 2.53 1.72 9.40
C HIS A 20 2.31 1.60 7.88
N ALA A 21 2.51 2.68 7.13
CA ALA A 21 2.53 2.58 5.67
C ALA A 21 3.74 1.75 5.21
N ASP A 22 4.87 1.90 5.91
CA ASP A 22 6.05 1.06 5.72
C ASP A 22 5.77 -0.41 6.09
N ASP A 23 5.02 -0.68 7.15
CA ASP A 23 4.68 -2.05 7.59
C ASP A 23 3.75 -2.76 6.59
N ASP A 24 2.73 -2.08 6.08
CA ASP A 24 1.83 -2.59 5.03
C ASP A 24 2.61 -2.89 3.73
N MET A 25 3.46 -1.96 3.29
CA MET A 25 4.32 -2.14 2.12
C MET A 25 5.30 -3.30 2.30
N SER A 26 5.81 -3.49 3.52
CA SER A 26 6.69 -4.61 3.84
C SER A 26 5.99 -5.96 3.64
N ALA A 27 4.71 -6.08 4.02
CA ALA A 27 3.92 -7.29 3.83
C ALA A 27 3.75 -7.63 2.33
N LEU A 28 3.53 -6.61 1.49
CA LEU A 28 3.51 -6.79 0.04
C LEU A 28 4.86 -7.22 -0.52
N PHE A 29 5.96 -6.67 -0.03
CA PHE A 29 7.28 -7.02 -0.55
C PHE A 29 7.77 -8.39 -0.06
N GLN A 30 7.31 -8.85 1.10
CA GLN A 30 7.64 -10.18 1.62
C GLN A 30 7.11 -11.32 0.74
N ILE A 31 5.97 -11.13 0.06
CA ILE A 31 5.43 -12.14 -0.85
C ILE A 31 6.16 -12.20 -2.19
N LEU A 32 7.00 -11.20 -2.53
CA LEU A 32 7.71 -11.12 -3.80
C LEU A 32 9.06 -11.87 -3.76
N PRO A 33 9.60 -12.28 -4.92
CA PRO A 33 10.96 -12.78 -5.03
C PRO A 33 11.97 -11.82 -4.38
N CYS A 34 12.99 -12.38 -3.71
CA CYS A 34 13.94 -11.61 -2.90
C CYS A 34 14.59 -10.46 -3.66
N ASP A 35 14.97 -10.68 -4.91
CA ASP A 35 15.60 -9.66 -5.75
C ASP A 35 14.64 -8.50 -6.11
N LEU A 36 13.36 -8.81 -6.36
CA LEU A 36 12.34 -7.78 -6.61
C LEU A 36 12.02 -7.01 -5.34
N ARG A 37 11.92 -7.69 -4.20
CA ARG A 37 11.76 -7.07 -2.89
C ARG A 37 12.89 -6.08 -2.62
N ASP A 38 14.14 -6.52 -2.78
CA ASP A 38 15.30 -5.69 -2.47
C ASP A 38 15.38 -4.48 -3.42
N THR A 39 15.02 -4.67 -4.69
CA THR A 39 14.94 -3.59 -5.67
C THR A 39 13.88 -2.55 -5.30
N LEU A 40 12.69 -2.99 -4.88
CA LEU A 40 11.59 -2.11 -4.49
C LEU A 40 11.87 -1.38 -3.17
N LEU A 41 12.47 -2.04 -2.19
CA LEU A 41 12.89 -1.44 -0.92
C LEU A 41 13.98 -0.37 -1.10
N CYS A 42 14.86 -0.55 -2.08
CA CYS A 42 15.90 0.42 -2.39
C CYS A 42 15.42 1.57 -3.31
N ASP A 43 14.19 1.49 -3.84
CA ASP A 43 13.67 2.50 -4.76
C ASP A 43 13.19 3.74 -3.98
N PRO A 44 13.75 4.93 -4.24
CA PRO A 44 13.32 6.16 -3.57
C PRO A 44 11.87 6.54 -3.87
N SER A 45 11.24 5.95 -4.89
CA SER A 45 9.86 6.16 -5.29
C SER A 45 8.89 5.06 -4.82
N GLN A 46 9.29 4.20 -3.87
CA GLN A 46 8.40 3.16 -3.32
C GLN A 46 7.05 3.71 -2.81
N ASP A 47 7.04 4.92 -2.26
CA ASP A 47 5.85 5.63 -1.80
C ASP A 47 4.90 6.04 -2.93
N GLN A 48 5.28 5.84 -4.19
CA GLN A 48 4.47 6.09 -5.36
C GLN A 48 4.06 4.80 -6.08
N LEU A 49 4.50 3.63 -5.61
CA LEU A 49 4.17 2.35 -6.22
C LEU A 49 2.65 2.12 -6.26
N VAL A 50 2.13 1.79 -7.43
CA VAL A 50 0.71 1.50 -7.69
C VAL A 50 0.49 0.01 -7.83
N GLU A 51 1.28 -0.65 -8.67
CA GLU A 51 1.19 -2.09 -8.90
C GLU A 51 2.52 -2.69 -9.33
N VAL A 52 2.72 -3.97 -8.99
CA VAL A 52 3.80 -4.83 -9.46
C VAL A 52 3.18 -5.96 -10.28
N ILE A 53 3.75 -6.24 -11.44
CA ILE A 53 3.26 -7.20 -12.41
C ILE A 53 4.34 -8.24 -12.66
N LEU A 54 3.98 -9.51 -12.48
CA LEU A 54 4.81 -10.67 -12.74
C LEU A 54 4.11 -11.56 -13.75
N ASP A 55 4.56 -11.56 -15.00
CA ASP A 55 3.99 -12.39 -16.06
C ASP A 55 5.04 -13.39 -16.56
N LEU A 56 4.66 -14.67 -16.66
CA LEU A 56 5.56 -15.74 -17.08
C LEU A 56 6.22 -15.42 -18.43
N GLY A 57 7.55 -15.48 -18.48
CA GLY A 57 8.34 -15.19 -19.69
C GLY A 57 8.41 -13.70 -20.05
N CYS A 58 7.97 -12.81 -19.14
CA CYS A 58 8.10 -11.36 -19.30
C CYS A 58 9.00 -10.80 -18.20
N LEU A 59 9.61 -9.64 -18.45
CA LEU A 59 10.34 -8.91 -17.43
C LEU A 59 9.35 -8.37 -16.38
N PRO A 60 9.64 -8.49 -15.07
CA PRO A 60 8.76 -7.98 -14.03
C PRO A 60 8.71 -6.46 -14.08
N GLN A 61 7.52 -5.92 -13.90
CA GLN A 61 7.21 -4.51 -14.09
C GLN A 61 6.61 -3.90 -12.83
N ALA A 62 6.91 -2.63 -12.58
CA ALA A 62 6.27 -1.80 -11.57
C ALA A 62 5.68 -0.54 -12.21
N HIS A 63 4.55 -0.10 -11.71
CA HIS A 63 3.90 1.13 -12.12
C HIS A 63 3.86 2.10 -10.94
N TYR A 64 4.18 3.37 -11.19
CA TYR A 64 4.25 4.43 -10.18
C TYR A 64 3.31 5.56 -10.55
N ILE A 65 2.81 6.31 -9.56
CA ILE A 65 1.83 7.39 -9.77
C ILE A 65 2.35 8.48 -10.72
N ASP A 66 3.61 8.88 -10.57
CA ASP A 66 4.20 9.99 -11.32
C ASP A 66 4.81 9.52 -12.67
N ASP A 67 4.74 8.21 -12.97
CA ASP A 67 5.23 7.65 -14.22
C ASP A 67 4.06 7.41 -15.17
N SER A 68 4.26 7.75 -16.45
CA SER A 68 3.28 7.48 -17.51
C SER A 68 3.39 6.06 -18.05
N GLY A 69 4.39 5.30 -17.61
CA GLY A 69 4.64 3.93 -18.05
C GLY A 69 5.01 2.98 -16.92
N ARG A 70 5.28 1.74 -17.32
CA ARG A 70 5.77 0.69 -16.42
C ARG A 70 7.29 0.65 -16.47
N ARG A 71 7.91 0.60 -15.29
CA ARG A 71 9.35 0.43 -15.13
C ARG A 71 9.67 -1.05 -14.96
N TYR A 72 10.70 -1.53 -15.65
CA TYR A 72 11.22 -2.88 -15.41
C TYR A 72 12.01 -2.92 -14.11
N LEU A 73 11.73 -3.92 -13.27
CA LEU A 73 12.43 -4.12 -12.01
C LEU A 73 13.77 -4.85 -12.19
N ARG A 74 13.87 -5.70 -13.22
CA ARG A 74 15.12 -6.38 -13.60
C ARG A 74 15.12 -6.76 -15.08
N ASN A 75 16.28 -7.19 -15.58
CA ASN A 75 16.50 -7.61 -16.97
C ASN A 75 16.41 -9.14 -17.16
N THR A 76 15.76 -9.85 -16.24
CA THR A 76 15.54 -11.30 -16.29
C THR A 76 14.05 -11.58 -16.25
N GLU A 77 13.60 -12.49 -17.12
CA GLU A 77 12.20 -12.89 -17.21
C GLU A 77 11.72 -13.55 -15.92
N VAL A 78 10.41 -13.46 -15.66
CA VAL A 78 9.76 -14.16 -14.55
C VAL A 78 9.62 -15.64 -14.91
N SER A 79 10.09 -16.50 -14.01
CA SER A 79 10.00 -17.95 -14.15
C SER A 79 8.74 -18.52 -13.49
N MET A 80 8.37 -19.74 -13.85
CA MET A 80 7.21 -20.41 -13.25
C MET A 80 7.44 -20.71 -11.76
N GLU A 81 8.69 -21.03 -11.39
CA GLU A 81 9.09 -21.30 -10.01
C GLU A 81 8.87 -20.08 -9.11
N GLU A 82 9.15 -18.88 -9.62
CA GLU A 82 8.93 -17.63 -8.89
C GLU A 82 7.44 -17.38 -8.67
N ILE A 83 6.61 -17.53 -9.71
CA ILE A 83 5.15 -17.41 -9.60
C ILE A 83 4.63 -18.41 -8.55
N GLN A 84 5.10 -19.66 -8.58
CA GLN A 84 4.72 -20.66 -7.59
C GLN A 84 5.17 -20.31 -6.17
N CYS A 85 6.34 -19.68 -6.00
CA CYS A 85 6.82 -19.19 -4.72
C CYS A 85 5.85 -18.15 -4.14
N VAL A 86 5.52 -17.12 -4.94
CA VAL A 86 4.60 -16.06 -4.54
C VAL A 86 3.21 -16.62 -4.20
N LEU A 87 2.72 -17.60 -4.97
CA LEU A 87 1.43 -18.25 -4.71
C LEU A 87 1.37 -18.99 -3.37
N LYS A 88 2.49 -19.57 -2.91
CA LYS A 88 2.56 -20.25 -1.60
C LYS A 88 2.39 -19.27 -0.45
N GLU A 89 2.96 -18.07 -0.57
CA GLU A 89 2.86 -17.02 0.44
C GLU A 89 1.45 -16.38 0.49
N ILE A 90 0.79 -16.20 -0.66
CA ILE A 90 -0.56 -15.61 -0.75
C ILE A 90 -1.66 -16.55 -0.23
N GLY A 91 -1.48 -17.87 -0.39
CA GLY A 91 -2.50 -18.86 -0.06
C GLY A 91 -3.58 -19.01 -1.14
N GLN A 92 -4.86 -19.01 -0.75
CA GLN A 92 -5.98 -19.30 -1.67
C GLN A 92 -6.59 -18.02 -2.28
N PHE A 93 -6.83 -18.06 -3.59
CA PHE A 93 -7.62 -17.05 -4.30
C PHE A 93 -9.11 -17.32 -4.13
N GLY A 94 -9.90 -16.25 -3.97
CA GLY A 94 -11.35 -16.31 -4.01
C GLY A 94 -11.91 -16.61 -5.41
N GLY A 95 -13.23 -16.77 -5.50
CA GLY A 95 -13.93 -17.08 -6.76
C GLY A 95 -13.80 -16.03 -7.87
N ASP A 96 -13.32 -14.83 -7.56
CA ASP A 96 -13.07 -13.74 -8.53
C ASP A 96 -11.60 -13.64 -8.97
N ASN A 97 -10.79 -14.69 -8.75
CA ASN A 97 -9.35 -14.72 -9.03
C ASN A 97 -8.55 -13.65 -8.28
N ARG A 98 -9.04 -13.21 -7.12
CA ARG A 98 -8.34 -12.26 -6.26
C ARG A 98 -8.06 -12.82 -4.87
N ALA A 99 -6.97 -12.34 -4.30
CA ALA A 99 -6.57 -12.55 -2.92
C ALA A 99 -6.23 -11.19 -2.28
N GLY A 100 -6.41 -11.09 -0.98
CA GLY A 100 -5.88 -9.99 -0.18
C GLY A 100 -4.68 -10.48 0.64
N ILE A 101 -3.80 -9.57 1.04
CA ILE A 101 -2.79 -9.88 2.05
C ILE A 101 -3.42 -9.57 3.41
N GLU A 102 -3.42 -10.57 4.30
CA GLU A 102 -4.03 -10.45 5.63
C GLU A 102 -3.52 -9.21 6.38
N GLY A 103 -4.43 -8.49 7.03
CA GLY A 103 -4.09 -7.27 7.76
C GLY A 103 -3.86 -6.02 6.90
N THR A 104 -3.87 -6.12 5.56
CA THR A 104 -3.56 -4.98 4.67
C THR A 104 -4.67 -4.72 3.64
N LEU A 105 -4.56 -3.60 2.92
CA LEU A 105 -5.44 -3.26 1.78
C LEU A 105 -4.93 -3.76 0.43
N HIS A 106 -3.78 -4.46 0.40
CA HIS A 106 -3.17 -4.95 -0.83
C HIS A 106 -4.03 -6.02 -1.48
N ARG A 107 -4.00 -6.06 -2.81
CA ARG A 107 -4.79 -7.01 -3.61
C ARG A 107 -3.92 -7.67 -4.64
N ILE A 108 -3.94 -9.00 -4.68
CA ILE A 108 -3.30 -9.77 -5.74
C ILE A 108 -4.38 -10.33 -6.66
N SER A 109 -4.21 -10.14 -7.97
CA SER A 109 -5.04 -10.77 -8.99
C SER A 109 -4.22 -11.80 -9.76
N ALA A 110 -4.77 -13.00 -9.93
CA ALA A 110 -4.13 -14.06 -10.71
C ALA A 110 -4.51 -13.95 -12.19
N ILE A 111 -3.51 -14.03 -13.07
CA ILE A 111 -3.69 -14.22 -14.50
C ILE A 111 -3.56 -15.71 -14.78
N ARG A 112 -4.58 -16.29 -15.41
CA ARG A 112 -4.64 -17.73 -15.67
C ARG A 112 -4.65 -18.03 -17.16
N ASN A 113 -4.03 -19.14 -17.54
CA ASN A 113 -4.12 -19.66 -18.89
C ASN A 113 -5.48 -20.38 -19.12
N ARG A 114 -5.71 -20.87 -20.35
CA ARG A 114 -6.94 -21.60 -20.71
C ARG A 114 -7.14 -22.91 -19.96
N LYS A 115 -6.08 -23.47 -19.35
CA LYS A 115 -6.12 -24.67 -18.51
C LYS A 115 -6.42 -24.33 -17.04
N GLY A 116 -6.52 -23.05 -16.69
CA GLY A 116 -6.76 -22.59 -15.32
C GLY A 116 -5.49 -22.43 -14.47
N GLU A 117 -4.31 -22.67 -15.02
CA GLU A 117 -3.03 -22.51 -14.30
C GLU A 117 -2.68 -21.03 -14.19
N VAL A 118 -2.19 -20.60 -13.03
CA VAL A 118 -1.72 -19.23 -12.83
C VAL A 118 -0.40 -19.04 -13.58
N ILE A 119 -0.40 -18.11 -14.52
CA ILE A 119 0.75 -17.74 -15.37
C ILE A 119 1.22 -16.31 -15.12
N GLY A 120 0.56 -15.58 -14.23
CA GLY A 120 0.97 -14.24 -13.84
C GLY A 120 0.21 -13.71 -12.64
N LEU A 121 0.75 -12.65 -12.06
CA LEU A 121 0.23 -12.00 -10.86
C LEU A 121 0.30 -10.49 -11.04
N THR A 122 -0.78 -9.81 -10.66
CA THR A 122 -0.79 -8.35 -10.51
C THR A 122 -1.03 -8.01 -9.05
N CYS A 123 -0.01 -7.47 -8.41
CA CYS A 123 0.02 -7.09 -7.01
C CYS A 123 -0.23 -5.59 -6.90
N ARG A 124 -1.44 -5.20 -6.49
CA ARG A 124 -1.84 -3.79 -6.36
C ARG A 124 -1.62 -3.28 -4.95
N VAL A 125 -1.00 -2.11 -4.87
CA VAL A 125 -0.76 -1.40 -3.62
C VAL A 125 -2.08 -0.80 -3.13
N GLY A 126 -2.63 -1.34 -2.05
CA GLY A 126 -3.73 -0.71 -1.34
C GLY A 126 -3.18 0.35 -0.41
N ARG A 127 -3.70 1.58 -0.52
CA ARG A 127 -3.32 2.69 0.35
C ARG A 127 -4.55 3.18 1.08
N ALA A 128 -4.53 3.13 2.40
CA ALA A 128 -5.39 4.00 3.19
C ALA A 128 -4.77 5.41 3.12
N ARG A 129 -5.04 6.16 2.04
CA ARG A 129 -4.63 7.57 2.01
C ARG A 129 -5.36 8.25 3.17
N GLY A 130 -4.58 8.75 4.13
CA GLY A 130 -5.04 9.28 5.40
C GLY A 130 -6.19 10.27 5.24
N GLN A 131 -7.42 9.76 5.30
CA GLN A 131 -8.60 10.61 5.48
C GLN A 131 -8.70 11.11 6.92
N ILE A 132 -7.87 10.58 7.81
CA ILE A 132 -7.82 11.01 9.20
C ILE A 132 -7.34 12.43 9.34
N ASP A 133 -6.37 12.89 8.55
CA ASP A 133 -5.91 14.28 8.64
C ASP A 133 -7.04 15.30 8.48
N MET A 134 -8.04 14.99 7.65
CA MET A 134 -9.22 15.86 7.45
C MET A 134 -10.21 15.84 8.62
N VAL A 135 -10.11 14.86 9.52
CA VAL A 135 -11.01 14.71 10.67
C VAL A 135 -10.23 14.64 12.00
N ARG A 136 -8.91 14.87 12.00
CA ARG A 136 -8.06 14.85 13.20
C ARG A 136 -8.50 15.94 14.17
N ASP A 137 -8.78 17.12 13.63
CA ASP A 137 -9.38 18.22 14.38
C ASP A 137 -10.70 17.79 15.04
N LEU A 138 -11.59 17.10 14.31
CA LEU A 138 -12.85 16.56 14.82
C LEU A 138 -12.65 15.55 15.97
N LEU A 139 -11.58 14.75 15.95
CA LEU A 139 -11.26 13.79 17.01
C LEU A 139 -10.76 14.45 18.30
N ASP A 140 -10.14 15.63 18.19
CA ASP A 140 -9.63 16.38 19.35
C ASP A 140 -10.75 17.07 20.14
N PHE A 141 -11.91 17.36 19.53
CA PHE A 141 -13.05 17.96 20.22
C PHE A 141 -13.72 17.03 21.25
N GLY A 142 -13.48 15.71 21.18
CA GLY A 142 -14.02 14.74 22.15
C GLY A 142 -15.53 14.51 22.07
N GLU A 143 -16.20 15.04 21.06
CA GLU A 143 -17.64 14.91 20.82
C GLU A 143 -17.98 13.65 20.00
N SER A 144 -19.26 13.28 19.98
CA SER A 144 -19.74 12.17 19.15
C SER A 144 -19.81 12.56 17.66
N ILE A 145 -19.26 11.72 16.77
CA ILE A 145 -19.20 11.96 15.32
C ILE A 145 -20.07 10.95 14.57
N LEU A 146 -20.90 11.42 13.62
CA LEU A 146 -21.76 10.59 12.77
C LEU A 146 -21.35 10.68 11.29
N PHE A 147 -21.04 9.54 10.66
CA PHE A 147 -20.74 9.45 9.23
C PHE A 147 -21.99 9.09 8.41
N VAL A 148 -22.45 9.99 7.53
CA VAL A 148 -23.64 9.79 6.68
C VAL A 148 -23.27 9.79 5.20
N GLY A 149 -23.89 8.92 4.40
CA GLY A 149 -23.64 8.84 2.96
C GLY A 149 -24.26 7.60 2.32
N ARG A 150 -24.31 7.55 0.99
CA ARG A 150 -24.86 6.42 0.22
C ARG A 150 -24.17 5.09 0.57
N PRO A 151 -24.81 3.92 0.37
CA PRO A 151 -24.14 2.63 0.52
C PRO A 151 -22.87 2.54 -0.35
N GLY A 152 -21.81 1.92 0.17
CA GLY A 152 -20.55 1.70 -0.58
C GLY A 152 -19.55 2.86 -0.64
N VAL A 153 -19.86 4.04 -0.08
CA VAL A 153 -18.97 5.23 -0.13
C VAL A 153 -17.77 5.21 0.84
N GLY A 154 -17.52 4.09 1.53
CA GLY A 154 -16.35 3.95 2.41
C GLY A 154 -16.52 4.42 3.86
N LYS A 155 -17.74 4.68 4.35
CA LYS A 155 -17.99 5.09 5.75
C LYS A 155 -17.31 4.17 6.78
N THR A 156 -17.49 2.86 6.62
CA THR A 156 -16.89 1.85 7.52
C THR A 156 -15.37 1.83 7.41
N THR A 157 -14.82 2.13 6.24
CA THR A 157 -13.37 2.26 6.03
C THR A 157 -12.83 3.43 6.86
N VAL A 158 -13.52 4.58 6.84
CA VAL A 158 -13.14 5.75 7.65
C VAL A 158 -13.22 5.44 9.15
N VAL A 159 -14.29 4.80 9.61
CA VAL A 159 -14.45 4.44 11.03
C VAL A 159 -13.36 3.49 11.50
N ARG A 160 -13.01 2.47 10.71
CA ARG A 160 -11.92 1.54 11.04
C ARG A 160 -10.57 2.24 11.10
N GLU A 161 -10.30 3.11 10.15
CA GLU A 161 -9.06 3.88 10.12
C GLU A 161 -8.95 4.78 11.36
N ILE A 162 -10.03 5.50 11.71
CA ILE A 162 -10.06 6.36 12.90
C ILE A 162 -9.79 5.54 14.16
N SER A 163 -10.44 4.39 14.27
CA SER A 163 -10.31 3.49 15.41
C SER A 163 -8.87 3.00 15.58
N ARG A 164 -8.22 2.68 14.46
CA ARG A 164 -6.80 2.32 14.42
C ARG A 164 -5.91 3.44 14.96
N VAL A 165 -6.05 4.67 14.44
CA VAL A 165 -5.24 5.82 14.88
C VAL A 165 -5.48 6.19 16.34
N LEU A 166 -6.73 6.18 16.80
CA LEU A 166 -7.05 6.45 18.20
C LEU A 166 -6.37 5.44 19.15
N SER A 167 -6.25 4.18 18.74
CA SER A 167 -5.56 3.12 19.49
C SER A 167 -4.04 3.24 19.41
N ASP A 168 -3.50 3.36 18.20
CA ASP A 168 -2.06 3.22 17.95
C ASP A 168 -1.28 4.50 18.22
N GLU A 169 -1.83 5.66 17.80
CA GLU A 169 -1.16 6.96 17.93
C GLU A 169 -1.53 7.69 19.23
N LEU A 170 -2.79 7.57 19.66
CA LEU A 170 -3.30 8.28 20.85
C LEU A 170 -3.45 7.38 22.09
N HIS A 171 -3.14 6.08 21.98
CA HIS A 171 -3.24 5.09 23.06
C HIS A 171 -4.59 5.10 23.80
N LYS A 172 -5.67 5.45 23.09
CA LYS A 172 -7.03 5.44 23.64
C LYS A 172 -7.61 4.03 23.53
N ARG A 173 -8.46 3.69 24.49
CA ARG A 173 -9.20 2.42 24.45
C ARG A 173 -10.31 2.53 23.40
N VAL A 174 -10.23 1.71 22.36
CA VAL A 174 -11.20 1.68 21.26
C VAL A 174 -11.91 0.34 21.23
N VAL A 175 -13.22 0.36 20.94
CA VAL A 175 -14.06 -0.83 20.74
C VAL A 175 -14.90 -0.56 19.49
N CYS A 176 -14.84 -1.44 18.50
CA CYS A 176 -15.57 -1.35 17.23
C CYS A 176 -16.65 -2.43 17.12
#